data_AF-A0A2V5RZ65-F1
#
_entry.id   AF-A0A2V5RZ65-F1
#
_cell.length_a   1.000
_cell.length_b   1.000
_cell.length_c   1.000
_cell.angle_alpha   90.00
_cell.angle_beta   90.00
_cell.angle_gamma   90.00
#
_symmetry.space_group_name_H-M   'P 1'
#
loop_
_entity.id
_entity.type
_entity.pdbx_description
1 polymer ?
#
loop_
_entity_poly.entity_id
_entity_poly.type
_entity_poly.pdbx_seq_one_letter_code
_entity_poly.pdbx_strand_id
1 'polypeptide(L)' 'MATLTTSRTAYICNYECTFCASCAEQMNCVCPNCEGELVQRPRRKSKLV' A
#
# COMPACT_ATOMS: atom_id res chain seq x y z
N MET A 1 -17.20 -11.47 -1.80
CA MET A 1 -16.15 -11.28 -2.82
C MET A 1 -15.80 -9.80 -2.84
N ALA A 2 -14.71 -9.41 -2.18
CA ALA A 2 -14.34 -8.00 -2.05
C ALA A 2 -13.94 -7.47 -3.43
N THR A 3 -14.76 -6.57 -3.98
CA THR A 3 -14.49 -5.84 -5.20
C THR A 3 -13.25 -5.00 -4.97
N LEU A 4 -12.10 -5.41 -5.50
CA LEU A 4 -10.89 -4.61 -5.54
C LEU A 4 -11.17 -3.48 -6.55
N THR A 5 -11.85 -2.42 -6.10
CA THR A 5 -11.75 -1.11 -6.75
C THR A 5 -10.26 -0.90 -6.98
N THR A 6 -9.88 -0.64 -8.22
CA THR A 6 -8.53 -0.24 -8.63
C THR A 6 -8.18 1.10 -7.99
N SER A 7 -8.14 1.14 -6.65
CA SER A 7 -7.62 2.23 -5.89
C SER A 7 -6.20 2.35 -6.34
N ARG A 8 -5.96 3.42 -7.09
CA ARG A 8 -4.70 3.65 -7.78
C ARG A 8 -3.55 3.76 -6.76
N THR A 9 -3.87 3.93 -5.47
CA THR A 9 -2.96 4.08 -4.36
C THR A 9 -2.91 2.82 -3.51
N ALA A 10 -1.78 2.13 -3.56
CA ALA A 10 -1.44 1.02 -2.69
C ALA A 10 -0.35 1.47 -1.72
N TYR A 11 -0.36 0.93 -0.51
CA TYR A 11 0.69 1.08 0.50
C TYR A 11 1.44 -0.24 0.64
N ILE A 12 2.74 -0.16 0.91
CA ILE A 12 3.64 -1.31 1.02
C ILE A 12 4.58 -1.14 2.22
N CYS A 13 4.89 -2.22 2.93
CA CYS A 13 5.92 -2.23 3.99
C CYS A 13 7.26 -2.79 3.46
N ASN A 14 8.30 -2.76 4.30
CA ASN A 14 9.63 -3.32 3.97
C ASN A 14 9.63 -4.82 3.63
N TYR A 15 8.68 -5.57 4.20
CA TYR A 15 8.46 -7.00 3.92
C TYR A 15 7.48 -7.24 2.76
N GLU A 16 7.22 -6.22 1.96
CA GLU A 16 6.37 -6.28 0.76
C GLU A 16 4.89 -6.62 1.02
N CYS A 17 4.41 -6.53 2.28
CA CYS A 17 2.98 -6.61 2.55
C CYS A 17 2.27 -5.41 1.89
N THR A 18 1.26 -5.68 1.06
CA THR A 18 0.57 -4.65 0.28
C THR A 18 -0.85 -4.46 0.80
N PHE A 19 -1.23 -3.20 1.03
CA PHE A 19 -2.53 -2.83 1.55
C PHE A 19 -3.16 -1.70 0.75
N CYS A 20 -4.48 -1.62 0.80
CA CYS A 20 -5.24 -0.54 0.20
C CYS A 20 -5.09 0.76 1.01
N ALA A 21 -5.38 1.93 0.40
CA ALA A 21 -5.29 3.21 1.12
C ALA A 21 -6.15 3.27 2.39
N SER A 22 -7.40 2.82 2.31
CA SER A 22 -8.29 2.76 3.48
C SER A 22 -7.80 1.78 4.54
N CYS A 23 -7.19 0.67 4.12
CA CYS A 23 -6.58 -0.31 5.02
C CYS A 23 -5.42 0.33 5.79
N ALA A 24 -4.53 1.03 5.09
CA ALA A 24 -3.40 1.73 5.71
C ALA A 24 -3.88 2.82 6.69
N GLU A 25 -4.89 3.60 6.33
CA GLU A 25 -5.50 4.60 7.23
C GLU A 25 -6.10 3.95 8.49
N GLN A 26 -6.84 2.85 8.35
CA GLN A 26 -7.42 2.12 9.48
C GLN A 26 -6.36 1.54 10.41
N MET A 27 -5.20 1.17 9.87
CA MET A 27 -4.07 0.61 10.62
C MET A 27 -3.07 1.70 11.04
N ASN A 28 -3.43 2.99 10.92
CA ASN A 28 -2.60 4.13 11.28
C ASN A 28 -1.21 4.12 10.60
N CYS A 29 -1.17 3.67 9.35
CA CYS A 29 0.03 3.44 8.55
C CYS A 29 1.05 2.48 9.21
N VAL A 30 0.59 1.58 10.07
CA VAL A 30 1.41 0.52 10.68
C VAL A 30 0.98 -0.84 10.14
N CYS A 31 1.95 -1.65 9.73
CA CYS A 31 1.70 -2.99 9.23
C CYS A 31 1.43 -3.94 10.40
N PRO A 32 0.26 -4.60 10.49
CA PRO A 32 -0.04 -5.52 11.59
C PRO A 32 0.75 -6.83 11.50
N ASN A 33 1.28 -7.18 10.32
CA ASN A 33 2.06 -8.40 10.12
C ASN A 33 3.55 -8.20 10.39
N CYS A 34 4.05 -6.97 10.26
CA CYS A 34 5.48 -6.67 10.27
C CYS A 34 5.87 -5.61 11.30
N GLU A 35 4.89 -4.99 11.95
CA GLU A 35 5.03 -3.90 12.91
C GLU A 35 5.79 -2.67 12.36
N GLY A 36 6.04 -2.64 11.05
CA GLY A 36 6.74 -1.57 10.35
C GLY A 36 5.81 -0.55 9.72
N GLU A 37 6.37 0.53 9.19
CA GLU A 37 5.63 1.59 8.53
C GLU A 37 5.09 1.15 7.16
N LEU A 38 3.85 1.50 6.87
CA LEU A 38 3.22 1.37 5.55
C LEU A 38 3.41 2.67 4.78
N VAL A 39 4.22 2.62 3.73
CA VAL A 39 4.49 3.78 2.87
C VAL A 39 3.78 3.64 1.53
N GLN A 40 3.42 4.75 0.91
CA GLN A 40 2.75 4.72 -0.40
C GLN A 40 3.66 4.07 -1.44
N ARG A 41 3.17 3.01 -2.11
CA ARG A 41 3.92 2.32 -3.14
C ARG A 41 4.17 3.27 -4.31
N PRO A 42 5.45 3.56 -4.67
CA PRO A 42 5.74 4.41 -5.81
C PRO A 42 5.19 3.76 -7.08
N ARG A 43 4.44 4.53 -7.86
CA ARG A 43 3.97 4.07 -9.16
C ARG A 43 5.14 4.11 -10.14
N ARG A 44 5.28 3.06 -10.96
CA ARG A 44 6.18 3.11 -12.12
C ARG A 44 5.79 4.32 -12.96
N LYS A 45 6.67 5.32 -13.02
CA LYS A 45 6.56 6.40 -14.01
C LYS A 45 6.82 5.75 -15.36
N SER A 46 5.82 5.70 -16.23
CA SER A 46 5.97 5.31 -17.63
C SER A 46 6.65 6.44 -18.40
N LYS A 47 7.94 6.66 -18.10
CA LYS A 47 8.92 7.37 -18.94
C LYS A 47 10.30 7.18 -18.31
N LEU A 48 11.03 6.17 -18.79
CA LEU A 48 12.46 6.33 -19.02
C LEU A 48 12.52 7.14 -20.32
N VAL A 49 12.89 8.41 -20.21
CA VAL A 49 13.30 9.23 -21.37
C VAL A 49 14.76 8.90 -21.63
#